data_AF-A0A1J0R418-F1
#
_entry.id   AF-A0A1J0R418-F1
#
_cell.length_a   1.000
_cell.length_b   1.000
_cell.length_c   1.000
_cell.angle_alpha   90.00
_cell.angle_beta   90.00
_cell.angle_gamma   90.00
#
_symmetry.space_group_name_H-M   'P 1'
#
loop_
_entity.id
_entity.type
_entity.pdbx_description
1 polymer ?
#
loop_
_entity_poly.entity_id
_entity_poly.type
_entity_poly.pdbx_seq_one_letter_code
_entity_poly.pdbx_strand_id
1 'polypeptide(L)'
;MVLLTVPATVQGGSPAGSAAKAVTDICSEVQYILNVAAALESRVTTAEDNLKKLTDDQHMLSLATAASWPGPRYAAYAALTALAKGRTIAAATALQTKGQQLRNAANTLRKRAHQLQVLQAINPEPAPAWTVSGAGSASGSGTFGMSTEICTLTAPAKAADNTACAGALANKQDLANAAAEINSEIAIKVTKDLMFGRRGQTLKAEAKGQPATASGTKTNDGLCGTTGTAAASASNGLNAVLSFSTAADTNLEDQDIKRQPNSGDGCGDEPADNKLLTVSKDRLAYTICKARGIKIQSSKQVTKETIASLSKDPQMQRIAAILLAQKAVDKEVDITEANTLAILKQAYGSSEDALEQNFVKPLSEGSTTIKIGDQEATGPISELSKEKNFAHTLAFFTARIHRRHATAENKQQQLPPGVTDVCKGEAEKEKCNNTTGCKYNEKDSKCENDPVKAPPTKTNTNTTGSNSFVINKAPLWLAVLLF
;
A
#
# COMPACT_ATOMS: atom_id res chain seq x y z
N MET A 1 4.14 40.74 -25.42
CA MET A 1 4.20 39.56 -26.31
C MET A 1 3.78 38.36 -25.47
N VAL A 2 2.49 38.03 -25.46
CA VAL A 2 1.94 36.91 -24.70
C VAL A 2 2.17 35.66 -25.55
N LEU A 3 3.10 34.80 -25.13
CA LEU A 3 3.27 33.47 -25.76
C LEU A 3 2.06 32.61 -25.38
N LEU A 4 1.11 32.53 -26.30
CA LEU A 4 0.10 31.48 -26.33
C LEU A 4 0.82 30.16 -26.65
N THR A 5 1.13 29.39 -25.61
CA THR A 5 1.55 27.99 -25.78
C THR A 5 0.34 27.19 -26.27
N VAL A 6 0.35 26.86 -27.55
CA VAL A 6 -0.57 25.89 -28.15
C VAL A 6 -0.32 24.54 -27.46
N PRO A 7 -1.32 23.91 -26.81
CA PRO A 7 -1.14 22.54 -26.34
C PRO A 7 -0.95 21.67 -27.58
N ALA A 8 0.19 20.97 -27.64
CA ALA A 8 0.44 19.97 -28.67
C ALA A 8 -0.70 18.95 -28.63
N THR A 9 -1.49 18.89 -29.71
CA THR A 9 -2.45 17.83 -29.94
C THR A 9 -1.69 16.51 -29.98
N VAL A 10 -1.89 15.68 -28.95
CA VAL A 10 -1.42 14.30 -28.92
C VAL A 10 -2.12 13.57 -30.08
N GLN A 11 -1.35 13.00 -31.00
CA GLN A 11 -1.90 12.15 -32.06
C GLN A 11 -2.51 10.91 -31.41
N GLY A 12 -3.84 10.79 -31.50
CA GLY A 12 -4.61 9.70 -30.90
C GLY A 12 -4.19 8.34 -31.43
N GLY A 13 -3.50 7.57 -30.59
CA GLY A 13 -3.27 6.15 -30.84
C GLY A 13 -4.56 5.37 -30.65
N SER A 14 -4.75 4.30 -31.42
CA SER A 14 -5.81 3.33 -31.15
C SER A 14 -5.34 2.27 -30.14
N PRO A 15 -6.27 1.67 -29.38
CA PRO A 15 -5.92 0.60 -28.45
C PRO A 15 -5.11 -0.51 -29.11
N ALA A 16 -4.07 -1.00 -28.43
CA ALA A 16 -3.20 -2.06 -28.94
C ALA A 16 -3.61 -3.44 -28.41
N GLY A 17 -3.95 -3.54 -27.12
CA GLY A 17 -4.32 -4.77 -26.42
C GLY A 17 -5.70 -5.30 -26.80
N SER A 18 -5.88 -6.61 -26.65
CA SER A 18 -7.16 -7.29 -26.94
C SER A 18 -8.28 -6.77 -26.05
N ALA A 19 -8.00 -6.55 -24.76
CA ALA A 19 -8.98 -6.08 -23.79
C ALA A 19 -9.47 -4.67 -24.11
N ALA A 20 -8.55 -3.76 -24.43
CA ALA A 20 -8.90 -2.37 -24.74
C ALA A 20 -9.60 -2.25 -26.10
N LYS A 21 -9.28 -3.11 -27.07
CA LYS A 21 -9.99 -3.22 -28.36
C LYS A 21 -11.41 -3.77 -28.22
N ALA A 22 -11.66 -4.66 -27.25
CA ALA A 22 -12.98 -5.23 -26.98
C ALA A 22 -14.00 -4.23 -26.41
N VAL A 23 -13.54 -3.02 -26.02
CA VAL A 23 -14.41 -1.94 -25.55
C VAL A 23 -15.07 -1.27 -26.75
N THR A 24 -16.39 -1.43 -26.89
CA THR A 24 -17.17 -0.87 -28.01
C THR A 24 -18.43 -0.12 -27.58
N ASP A 25 -18.76 -0.16 -26.29
CA ASP A 25 -19.96 0.41 -25.70
C ASP A 25 -19.72 0.72 -24.22
N ILE A 26 -20.67 1.40 -23.58
CA ILE A 26 -20.61 1.79 -22.16
C ILE A 26 -20.42 0.57 -21.24
N CYS A 27 -21.12 -0.54 -21.51
CA CYS A 27 -21.07 -1.74 -20.68
C CYS A 27 -19.66 -2.38 -20.68
N SER A 28 -19.03 -2.46 -21.84
CA SER A 28 -17.65 -2.97 -21.98
C SER A 28 -16.60 -2.00 -21.44
N GLU A 29 -16.81 -0.68 -21.52
CA GLU A 29 -15.95 0.29 -20.83
C GLU A 29 -16.04 0.11 -19.30
N VAL A 30 -17.24 -0.02 -18.75
CA VAL A 30 -17.45 -0.31 -17.32
C VAL A 30 -16.68 -1.55 -16.90
N GLN A 31 -16.85 -2.66 -17.62
CA GLN A 31 -16.19 -3.91 -17.28
C GLN A 31 -14.66 -3.80 -17.39
N TYR A 32 -14.15 -3.15 -18.43
CA TYR A 32 -12.71 -2.90 -18.58
C TYR A 32 -12.14 -2.12 -17.40
N ILE A 33 -12.78 -1.00 -17.03
CA ILE A 33 -12.34 -0.14 -15.92
C ILE A 33 -12.39 -0.88 -14.59
N LEU A 34 -13.43 -1.69 -14.34
CA LEU A 34 -13.53 -2.51 -13.13
C LEU A 34 -12.44 -3.57 -13.06
N ASN A 35 -12.10 -4.21 -14.18
CA ASN A 35 -11.00 -5.19 -14.23
C ASN A 35 -9.65 -4.52 -13.93
N VAL A 36 -9.39 -3.32 -14.47
CA VAL A 36 -8.18 -2.56 -14.15
C VAL A 36 -8.17 -2.15 -12.67
N ALA A 37 -9.29 -1.66 -12.12
CA ALA A 37 -9.39 -1.31 -10.70
C ALA A 37 -9.09 -2.50 -9.79
N ALA A 38 -9.69 -3.66 -10.07
CA ALA A 38 -9.44 -4.90 -9.33
C ALA A 38 -7.97 -5.34 -9.41
N ALA A 39 -7.32 -5.16 -10.56
CA ALA A 39 -5.90 -5.44 -10.72
C ALA A 39 -5.02 -4.54 -9.83
N LEU A 40 -5.35 -3.24 -9.72
CA LEU A 40 -4.62 -2.32 -8.83
C LEU A 40 -4.76 -2.72 -7.36
N GLU A 41 -5.95 -3.13 -6.94
CA GLU A 41 -6.21 -3.59 -5.57
C GLU A 41 -5.53 -4.92 -5.25
N SER A 42 -5.59 -5.87 -6.18
CA SER A 42 -4.91 -7.17 -6.01
C SER A 42 -3.41 -7.00 -5.75
N ARG A 43 -2.77 -5.98 -6.35
CA ARG A 43 -1.37 -5.64 -6.08
C ARG A 43 -1.15 -5.12 -4.65
N VAL A 44 -2.12 -4.39 -4.10
CA VAL A 44 -2.10 -3.92 -2.71
C VAL A 44 -2.30 -5.10 -1.76
N THR A 45 -3.30 -5.95 -2.00
CA THR A 45 -3.55 -7.16 -1.21
C THR A 45 -2.35 -8.11 -1.23
N THR A 46 -1.73 -8.32 -2.39
CA THR A 46 -0.50 -9.13 -2.51
C THR A 46 0.65 -8.56 -1.68
N ALA A 47 0.77 -7.23 -1.61
CA ALA A 47 1.79 -6.57 -0.79
C ALA A 47 1.47 -6.63 0.70
N GLU A 48 0.19 -6.54 1.09
CA GLU A 48 -0.29 -6.78 2.46
C GLU A 48 0.04 -8.20 2.92
N ASP A 49 -0.21 -9.21 2.07
CA ASP A 49 0.15 -10.61 2.34
C ASP A 49 1.66 -10.81 2.45
N ASN A 50 2.45 -10.12 1.61
CA ASN A 50 3.91 -10.15 1.72
C ASN A 50 4.39 -9.54 3.03
N LEU A 51 3.84 -8.39 3.45
CA LEU A 51 4.18 -7.76 4.72
C LEU A 51 3.83 -8.66 5.90
N LYS A 52 2.69 -9.35 5.88
CA LYS A 52 2.32 -10.32 6.92
C LYS A 52 3.37 -11.45 7.02
N LYS A 53 3.74 -12.05 5.89
CA LYS A 53 4.78 -13.10 5.84
C LYS A 53 6.14 -12.63 6.34
N LEU A 54 6.54 -11.39 6.00
CA LEU A 54 7.79 -10.80 6.50
C LEU A 54 7.74 -10.51 8.00
N THR A 55 6.58 -10.11 8.53
CA THR A 55 6.36 -9.88 9.95
C THR A 55 6.46 -11.19 10.75
N ASP A 56 5.82 -12.26 10.26
CA ASP A 56 5.91 -13.59 10.86
C ASP A 56 7.37 -14.08 10.90
N ASP A 57 8.10 -13.87 9.81
CA ASP A 57 9.52 -14.21 9.70
C ASP A 57 10.39 -13.41 10.70
N GLN A 58 10.14 -12.10 10.80
CA GLN A 58 10.80 -11.23 11.77
C GLN A 58 10.53 -11.67 13.21
N HIS A 59 9.29 -12.03 13.55
CA HIS A 59 8.93 -12.49 14.89
C HIS A 59 9.66 -13.79 15.25
N MET A 60 9.64 -14.77 14.34
CA MET A 60 10.32 -16.05 14.52
C MET A 60 11.82 -15.86 14.75
N LEU A 61 12.47 -15.06 13.92
CA LEU A 61 13.91 -14.77 14.05
C LEU A 61 14.24 -13.96 15.31
N SER A 62 13.36 -13.03 15.73
CA SER A 62 13.54 -12.26 16.96
C SER A 62 13.51 -13.15 18.20
N LEU A 63 12.57 -14.11 18.26
CA LEU A 63 12.54 -15.10 19.34
C LEU A 63 13.76 -16.02 19.29
N ALA A 64 14.16 -16.50 18.11
CA ALA A 64 15.36 -17.34 17.95
C ALA A 64 16.63 -16.63 18.43
N THR A 65 16.75 -15.33 18.13
CA THR A 65 17.85 -14.49 18.62
C THR A 65 17.85 -14.40 20.14
N ALA A 66 16.70 -14.07 20.75
CA ALA A 66 16.62 -13.95 22.20
C ALA A 66 16.85 -15.29 22.92
N ALA A 67 16.32 -16.39 22.37
CA ALA A 67 16.45 -17.74 22.93
C ALA A 67 17.89 -18.30 22.84
N SER A 68 18.65 -17.90 21.81
CA SER A 68 20.01 -18.39 21.59
C SER A 68 21.07 -17.67 22.44
N TRP A 69 20.68 -16.68 23.25
CA TRP A 69 21.60 -15.95 24.10
C TRP A 69 21.78 -16.60 25.51
N PRO A 70 23.02 -16.63 26.05
CA PRO A 70 24.28 -16.46 25.36
C PRO A 70 24.65 -17.77 24.66
N GLY A 71 25.10 -17.69 23.42
CA GLY A 71 25.44 -18.90 22.67
C GLY A 71 26.04 -18.59 21.31
N PRO A 72 26.72 -19.57 20.70
CA PRO A 72 27.42 -19.39 19.44
C PRO A 72 26.49 -19.04 18.26
N ARG A 73 25.19 -19.34 18.37
CA ARG A 73 24.18 -19.03 17.34
C ARG A 73 23.59 -17.62 17.45
N TYR A 74 23.87 -16.89 18.53
CA TYR A 74 23.26 -15.58 18.79
C TYR A 74 23.52 -14.58 17.66
N ALA A 75 24.79 -14.39 17.28
CA ALA A 75 25.17 -13.42 16.24
C ALA A 75 24.54 -13.77 14.87
N ALA A 76 24.50 -15.06 14.54
CA ALA A 76 23.85 -15.56 13.32
C ALA A 76 22.35 -15.23 13.30
N TYR A 77 21.59 -15.57 14.34
CA TYR A 77 20.17 -15.20 14.39
C TYR A 77 19.94 -13.69 14.46
N ALA A 78 20.80 -12.94 15.16
CA ALA A 78 20.73 -11.49 15.23
C ALA A 78 20.89 -10.84 13.84
N ALA A 79 21.81 -11.37 13.03
CA ALA A 79 22.03 -10.91 11.66
C ALA A 79 20.82 -11.18 10.75
N LEU A 80 20.23 -12.37 10.80
CA LEU A 80 18.99 -12.68 10.08
C LEU A 80 17.82 -11.78 10.54
N THR A 81 17.70 -11.56 11.86
CA THR A 81 16.67 -10.69 12.44
C THR A 81 16.80 -9.25 11.98
N ALA A 82 18.03 -8.72 11.91
CA ALA A 82 18.29 -7.38 11.43
C ALA A 82 17.83 -7.22 9.97
N LEU A 83 18.12 -8.20 9.11
CA LEU A 83 17.67 -8.19 7.72
C LEU A 83 16.14 -8.29 7.61
N ALA A 84 15.52 -9.22 8.35
CA ALA A 84 14.07 -9.41 8.35
C ALA A 84 13.33 -8.14 8.82
N LYS A 85 13.85 -7.46 9.84
CA LYS A 85 13.32 -6.18 10.32
C LYS A 85 13.46 -5.07 9.28
N GLY A 86 14.62 -4.96 8.62
CA GLY A 86 14.83 -4.00 7.53
C GLY A 86 13.84 -4.19 6.39
N ARG A 87 13.60 -5.44 5.97
CA ARG A 87 12.63 -5.78 4.92
C ARG A 87 11.19 -5.47 5.34
N THR A 88 10.81 -5.79 6.57
CA THR A 88 9.47 -5.51 7.10
C THR A 88 9.19 -4.00 7.13
N ILE A 89 10.15 -3.18 7.58
CA ILE A 89 10.04 -1.72 7.59
C ILE A 89 9.93 -1.16 6.15
N ALA A 90 10.76 -1.65 5.23
CA ALA A 90 10.72 -1.23 3.83
C ALA A 90 9.37 -1.58 3.17
N ALA A 91 8.86 -2.80 3.40
CA ALA A 91 7.57 -3.24 2.89
C ALA A 91 6.41 -2.41 3.47
N ALA A 92 6.41 -2.13 4.79
CA ALA A 92 5.40 -1.30 5.43
C ALA A 92 5.39 0.14 4.87
N THR A 93 6.57 0.74 4.70
CA THR A 93 6.72 2.10 4.13
C THR A 93 6.24 2.16 2.68
N ALA A 94 6.59 1.15 1.88
CA ALA A 94 6.13 1.05 0.50
C ALA A 94 4.60 0.89 0.43
N LEU A 95 4.01 0.07 1.30
CA LEU A 95 2.57 -0.14 1.34
C LEU A 95 1.80 1.12 1.79
N GLN A 96 2.32 1.86 2.77
CA GLN A 96 1.70 3.11 3.24
C GLN A 96 1.62 4.15 2.11
N THR A 97 2.70 4.30 1.35
CA THR A 97 2.79 5.33 0.30
C THR A 97 2.18 4.84 -1.02
N LYS A 98 2.77 3.80 -1.61
CA LYS A 98 2.39 3.27 -2.93
C LYS A 98 1.06 2.53 -2.87
N GLY A 99 0.79 1.80 -1.79
CA GLY A 99 -0.49 1.12 -1.61
C GLY A 99 -1.66 2.11 -1.53
N GLN A 100 -1.47 3.25 -0.85
CA GLN A 100 -2.49 4.30 -0.82
C GLN A 100 -2.71 4.93 -2.19
N GLN A 101 -1.64 5.21 -2.94
CA GLN A 101 -1.75 5.72 -4.31
C GLN A 101 -2.53 4.76 -5.23
N LEU A 102 -2.27 3.45 -5.14
CA LEU A 102 -3.00 2.43 -5.90
C LEU A 102 -4.47 2.35 -5.50
N ARG A 103 -4.80 2.41 -4.20
CA ARG A 103 -6.19 2.46 -3.72
C ARG A 103 -6.94 3.71 -4.22
N ASN A 104 -6.30 4.88 -4.16
CA ASN A 104 -6.88 6.12 -4.67
C ASN A 104 -7.15 6.05 -6.18
N ALA A 105 -6.22 5.45 -6.94
CA ALA A 105 -6.41 5.21 -8.36
C ALA A 105 -7.59 4.26 -8.62
N ALA A 106 -7.64 3.11 -7.96
CA ALA A 106 -8.75 2.16 -8.07
C ALA A 106 -10.11 2.80 -7.74
N ASN A 107 -10.17 3.64 -6.70
CA ASN A 107 -11.39 4.40 -6.35
C ASN A 107 -11.81 5.37 -7.46
N THR A 108 -10.85 6.05 -8.09
CA THR A 108 -11.14 6.95 -9.23
C THR A 108 -11.69 6.17 -10.42
N LEU A 109 -11.10 5.01 -10.73
CA LEU A 109 -11.59 4.09 -11.76
C LEU A 109 -13.02 3.62 -11.46
N ARG A 110 -13.30 3.18 -10.23
CA ARG A 110 -14.65 2.78 -9.84
C ARG A 110 -15.65 3.94 -9.91
N LYS A 111 -15.27 5.14 -9.48
CA LYS A 111 -16.12 6.33 -9.60
C LYS A 111 -16.55 6.54 -11.05
N ARG A 112 -15.62 6.42 -12.00
CA ARG A 112 -15.91 6.49 -13.44
C ARG A 112 -16.87 5.37 -13.88
N ALA A 113 -16.59 4.12 -13.49
CA ALA A 113 -17.44 2.97 -13.81
C ALA A 113 -18.88 3.15 -13.29
N HIS A 114 -19.05 3.63 -12.06
CA HIS A 114 -20.38 3.90 -11.49
C HIS A 114 -21.11 5.05 -12.19
N GLN A 115 -20.39 6.10 -12.60
CA GLN A 115 -20.99 7.18 -13.39
C GLN A 115 -21.50 6.68 -14.74
N LEU A 116 -20.77 5.77 -15.39
CA LEU A 116 -21.18 5.12 -16.62
C LEU A 116 -22.40 4.20 -16.44
N GLN A 117 -22.47 3.48 -15.31
CA GLN A 117 -23.65 2.67 -14.97
C GLN A 117 -24.91 3.54 -14.81
N VAL A 118 -24.80 4.68 -14.12
CA VAL A 118 -25.91 5.64 -14.00
C VAL A 118 -26.26 6.21 -15.38
N LEU A 119 -25.26 6.59 -16.17
CA LEU A 119 -25.45 7.10 -17.53
C LEU A 119 -26.27 6.12 -18.39
N GLN A 120 -25.92 4.84 -18.35
CA GLN A 120 -26.63 3.77 -19.06
C GLN A 120 -28.10 3.64 -18.60
N ALA A 121 -28.37 3.83 -17.31
CA ALA A 121 -29.70 3.69 -16.73
C ALA A 121 -30.63 4.87 -17.07
N ILE A 122 -30.09 6.09 -17.23
CA ILE A 122 -30.88 7.32 -17.41
C ILE A 122 -30.95 7.83 -18.85
N ASN A 123 -30.12 7.30 -19.75
CA ASN A 123 -30.15 7.63 -21.19
C ASN A 123 -30.62 6.43 -22.00
N PRO A 124 -31.93 6.13 -22.04
CA PRO A 124 -32.46 5.07 -22.90
C PRO A 124 -32.15 5.38 -24.38
N GLU A 125 -31.77 4.34 -25.11
CA GLU A 125 -31.43 4.39 -26.54
C GLU A 125 -32.63 4.78 -27.44
N PRO A 126 -33.87 4.27 -27.22
CA PRO A 126 -35.02 4.71 -28.01
C PRO A 126 -35.55 6.07 -27.56
N ALA A 127 -36.08 6.84 -28.53
CA ALA A 127 -36.85 8.06 -28.25
C ALA A 127 -38.01 7.75 -27.28
N PRO A 128 -38.38 8.69 -26.39
CA PRO A 128 -39.43 8.42 -25.41
C PRO A 128 -40.75 8.18 -26.13
N ALA A 129 -41.48 7.15 -25.73
CA ALA A 129 -42.86 6.96 -26.14
C ALA A 129 -43.73 8.01 -25.41
N TRP A 130 -44.30 8.94 -26.16
CA TRP A 130 -45.13 10.01 -25.61
C TRP A 130 -46.52 9.50 -25.23
N THR A 131 -47.03 9.95 -24.09
CA THR A 131 -48.47 9.94 -23.81
C THR A 131 -49.02 11.32 -24.14
N VAL A 132 -50.23 11.35 -24.70
CA VAL A 132 -50.83 12.59 -25.20
C VAL A 132 -52.22 12.77 -24.64
N SER A 133 -52.48 14.00 -24.19
CA SER A 133 -53.78 14.48 -23.75
C SER A 133 -54.07 15.84 -24.41
N GLY A 134 -55.32 16.03 -24.85
CA GLY A 134 -55.82 17.29 -25.38
C GLY A 134 -56.89 17.87 -24.46
N ALA A 135 -56.89 19.19 -24.27
CA ALA A 135 -57.94 19.92 -23.56
C ALA A 135 -58.01 21.38 -24.03
N GLY A 136 -59.20 21.96 -23.99
CA GLY A 136 -59.37 23.41 -24.16
C GLY A 136 -59.10 24.18 -22.87
N SER A 137 -58.39 25.32 -22.97
CA SER A 137 -58.18 26.20 -21.83
C SER A 137 -59.43 27.06 -21.58
N ALA A 138 -60.26 26.68 -20.60
CA ALA A 138 -61.43 27.46 -20.18
C ALA A 138 -61.07 28.76 -19.45
N SER A 139 -59.82 28.90 -19.01
CA SER A 139 -59.31 30.05 -18.26
C SER A 139 -58.19 30.72 -19.06
N GLY A 140 -57.84 31.99 -18.78
CA GLY A 140 -56.68 32.69 -19.36
C GLY A 140 -55.30 32.09 -19.03
N SER A 141 -55.26 30.82 -18.62
CA SER A 141 -54.07 30.02 -18.30
C SER A 141 -53.34 29.46 -19.54
N GLY A 142 -53.87 29.62 -20.74
CA GLY A 142 -53.14 29.35 -21.98
C GLY A 142 -52.13 30.47 -22.27
N THR A 143 -50.92 30.13 -22.70
CA THR A 143 -49.87 31.11 -23.06
C THR A 143 -50.33 32.14 -24.10
N PHE A 144 -51.30 31.76 -24.95
CA PHE A 144 -51.89 32.62 -25.99
C PHE A 144 -53.23 33.27 -25.58
N GLY A 145 -53.65 33.15 -24.31
CA GLY A 145 -54.87 33.75 -23.77
C GLY A 145 -56.08 32.81 -23.70
N MET A 146 -57.26 33.37 -23.48
CA MET A 146 -58.52 32.63 -23.33
C MET A 146 -58.85 31.82 -24.59
N SER A 147 -59.49 30.65 -24.43
CA SER A 147 -59.90 29.76 -25.52
C SER A 147 -58.74 29.19 -26.35
N THR A 148 -57.54 29.11 -25.75
CA THR A 148 -56.40 28.41 -26.37
C THR A 148 -56.58 26.90 -26.24
N GLU A 149 -56.45 26.17 -27.34
CA GLU A 149 -56.40 24.71 -27.32
C GLU A 149 -55.01 24.21 -26.93
N ILE A 150 -54.96 23.23 -26.03
CA ILE A 150 -53.72 22.72 -25.45
C ILE A 150 -53.55 21.25 -25.85
N CYS A 151 -52.42 20.96 -26.49
CA CYS A 151 -51.91 19.61 -26.66
C CYS A 151 -50.78 19.36 -25.65
N THR A 152 -51.00 18.45 -24.70
CA THR A 152 -50.00 18.07 -23.70
C THR A 152 -49.35 16.76 -24.11
N LEU A 153 -48.03 16.81 -24.29
CA LEU A 153 -47.20 15.64 -24.59
C LEU A 153 -46.37 15.34 -23.33
N THR A 154 -46.53 14.14 -22.77
CA THR A 154 -45.79 13.70 -21.60
C THR A 154 -44.88 12.53 -21.94
N ALA A 155 -43.59 12.66 -21.68
CA ALA A 155 -42.67 11.53 -21.67
C ALA A 155 -42.70 10.90 -20.27
N PRO A 156 -43.19 9.67 -20.11
CA PRO A 156 -43.22 9.03 -18.80
C PRO A 156 -41.79 8.77 -18.31
N ALA A 157 -41.56 8.92 -17.00
CA ALA A 157 -40.33 8.45 -16.39
C ALA A 157 -40.24 6.94 -16.56
N LYS A 158 -39.22 6.47 -17.30
CA LYS A 158 -38.95 5.05 -17.50
C LYS A 158 -37.50 4.79 -17.16
N ALA A 159 -37.26 3.86 -16.25
CA ALA A 159 -35.92 3.31 -16.07
C ALA A 159 -35.53 2.50 -17.31
N ALA A 160 -34.30 2.66 -17.80
CA ALA A 160 -33.80 1.79 -18.86
C ALA A 160 -33.76 0.33 -18.38
N ASP A 161 -33.87 -0.60 -19.33
CA ASP A 161 -33.66 -2.02 -19.05
C ASP A 161 -32.18 -2.27 -18.76
N ASN A 162 -31.84 -2.41 -17.48
CA ASN A 162 -30.47 -2.62 -17.03
C ASN A 162 -29.92 -4.02 -17.35
N THR A 163 -30.73 -4.93 -17.94
CA THR A 163 -30.25 -6.24 -18.40
C THR A 163 -29.43 -6.15 -19.70
N ALA A 164 -29.48 -5.02 -20.41
CA ALA A 164 -28.78 -4.80 -21.68
C ALA A 164 -27.27 -5.05 -21.61
N CYS A 165 -26.62 -4.78 -20.47
CA CYS A 165 -25.19 -5.03 -20.33
C CYS A 165 -24.81 -6.51 -20.31
N ALA A 166 -25.69 -7.41 -19.85
CA ALA A 166 -25.40 -8.85 -19.86
C ALA A 166 -25.25 -9.37 -21.29
N GLY A 167 -26.13 -8.93 -22.20
CA GLY A 167 -26.03 -9.25 -23.63
C GLY A 167 -24.79 -8.63 -24.28
N ALA A 168 -24.50 -7.36 -24.00
CA ALA A 168 -23.34 -6.65 -24.56
C ALA A 168 -21.99 -7.29 -24.18
N LEU A 169 -21.93 -7.98 -23.04
CA LEU A 169 -20.70 -8.61 -22.52
C LEU A 169 -20.53 -10.08 -22.91
N ALA A 170 -21.56 -10.75 -23.44
CA ALA A 170 -21.56 -12.20 -23.66
C ALA A 170 -20.41 -12.73 -24.54
N ASN A 171 -19.93 -11.90 -25.48
CA ASN A 171 -18.86 -12.26 -26.44
C ASN A 171 -17.60 -11.41 -26.27
N LYS A 172 -17.35 -10.88 -25.06
CA LYS A 172 -16.21 -9.99 -24.77
C LYS A 172 -15.25 -10.57 -23.72
N GLN A 173 -14.88 -11.84 -23.90
CA GLN A 173 -13.99 -12.56 -22.98
C GLN A 173 -12.61 -11.89 -22.85
N ASP A 174 -12.12 -11.25 -23.92
CA ASP A 174 -10.84 -10.53 -23.96
C ASP A 174 -10.74 -9.41 -22.91
N LEU A 175 -11.87 -8.88 -22.42
CA LEU A 175 -11.88 -7.89 -21.34
C LEU A 175 -11.18 -8.39 -20.07
N ALA A 176 -11.12 -9.71 -19.85
CA ALA A 176 -10.39 -10.31 -18.73
C ALA A 176 -8.88 -10.05 -18.80
N ASN A 177 -8.32 -9.79 -20.00
CA ASN A 177 -6.90 -9.52 -20.20
C ASN A 177 -6.49 -8.10 -19.75
N ALA A 178 -7.44 -7.23 -19.39
CA ALA A 178 -7.18 -5.82 -19.05
C ALA A 178 -6.08 -5.66 -17.99
N ALA A 179 -6.08 -6.51 -16.95
CA ALA A 179 -5.08 -6.48 -15.89
C ALA A 179 -3.64 -6.73 -16.39
N ALA A 180 -3.48 -7.64 -17.35
CA ALA A 180 -2.18 -8.01 -17.90
C ALA A 180 -1.71 -6.96 -18.92
N GLU A 181 -2.60 -6.50 -19.78
CA GLU A 181 -2.29 -5.63 -20.91
C GLU A 181 -2.13 -4.15 -20.53
N ILE A 182 -2.76 -3.68 -19.44
CA ILE A 182 -2.78 -2.26 -19.06
C ILE A 182 -1.38 -1.67 -18.83
N ASN A 183 -0.38 -2.50 -18.50
CA ASN A 183 0.98 -2.03 -18.28
C ASN A 183 1.64 -1.53 -19.58
N SER A 184 1.30 -2.12 -20.73
CA SER A 184 1.86 -1.79 -22.05
C SER A 184 0.89 -1.03 -22.94
N GLU A 185 -0.37 -0.89 -22.54
CA GLU A 185 -1.40 -0.22 -23.33
C GLU A 185 -1.04 1.26 -23.60
N ILE A 186 -1.32 1.70 -24.83
CA ILE A 186 -1.04 3.04 -25.31
C ILE A 186 -2.28 3.92 -25.32
N ALA A 187 -3.46 3.34 -25.56
CA ALA A 187 -4.73 4.05 -25.63
C ALA A 187 -5.90 3.16 -25.20
N ILE A 188 -7.01 3.79 -24.81
CA ILE A 188 -8.26 3.14 -24.41
C ILE A 188 -9.44 3.76 -25.16
N LYS A 189 -10.50 2.97 -25.35
CA LYS A 189 -11.79 3.49 -25.79
C LYS A 189 -12.62 3.95 -24.59
N VAL A 190 -13.14 5.17 -24.66
CA VAL A 190 -13.85 5.81 -23.55
C VAL A 190 -15.09 6.54 -24.03
N THR A 191 -16.13 6.56 -23.19
CA THR A 191 -17.32 7.38 -23.40
C THR A 191 -16.94 8.85 -23.31
N LYS A 192 -17.42 9.64 -24.27
CA LYS A 192 -17.16 11.08 -24.33
C LYS A 192 -17.66 11.79 -23.07
N ASP A 193 -16.89 12.77 -22.62
CA ASP A 193 -17.24 13.58 -21.46
C ASP A 193 -18.60 14.31 -21.60
N LEU A 194 -19.00 14.66 -22.83
CA LEU A 194 -20.27 15.32 -23.13
C LEU A 194 -21.49 14.48 -22.70
N MET A 195 -21.34 13.14 -22.69
CA MET A 195 -22.42 12.24 -22.30
C MET A 195 -22.81 12.35 -20.83
N PHE A 196 -21.90 12.81 -19.96
CA PHE A 196 -22.22 13.09 -18.56
C PHE A 196 -22.94 14.43 -18.37
N GLY A 197 -23.12 15.21 -19.45
CA GLY A 197 -23.99 16.37 -19.49
C GLY A 197 -25.42 16.02 -19.89
N ARG A 198 -26.26 17.05 -20.02
CA ARG A 198 -27.59 16.89 -20.63
C ARG A 198 -27.40 16.62 -22.13
N ARG A 199 -28.00 15.54 -22.64
CA ARG A 199 -28.04 15.28 -24.09
C ARG A 199 -28.67 16.46 -24.82
N GLY A 200 -28.17 16.78 -26.01
CA GLY A 200 -28.82 17.73 -26.90
C GLY A 200 -30.23 17.27 -27.20
N GLN A 201 -31.17 18.20 -27.23
CA GLN A 201 -32.60 17.94 -27.43
C GLN A 201 -33.11 18.88 -28.51
N THR A 202 -33.77 18.31 -29.51
CA THR A 202 -34.45 19.05 -30.56
C THR A 202 -35.94 18.82 -30.42
N LEU A 203 -36.69 19.90 -30.20
CA LEU A 203 -38.15 19.86 -30.19
C LEU A 203 -38.66 20.41 -31.53
N LYS A 204 -39.33 19.57 -32.32
CA LYS A 204 -39.98 19.95 -33.57
C LYS A 204 -41.48 20.03 -33.34
N ALA A 205 -42.07 21.22 -33.46
CA ALA A 205 -43.53 21.38 -33.44
C ALA A 205 -44.10 21.17 -34.85
N GLU A 206 -45.24 20.49 -34.94
CA GLU A 206 -45.93 20.17 -36.19
C GLU A 206 -47.40 20.54 -36.08
N ALA A 207 -47.93 21.16 -37.12
CA ALA A 207 -49.33 21.57 -37.19
C ALA A 207 -49.88 21.31 -38.59
N LYS A 208 -51.15 20.91 -38.66
CA LYS A 208 -51.89 20.66 -39.91
C LYS A 208 -53.26 21.31 -39.84
N GLY A 209 -53.70 21.90 -40.95
CA GLY A 209 -55.05 22.46 -41.08
C GLY A 209 -55.27 23.66 -40.14
N GLN A 210 -56.34 23.63 -39.36
CA GLN A 210 -56.73 24.60 -38.33
C GLN A 210 -56.40 24.06 -36.92
N PRO A 211 -55.19 24.29 -36.37
CA PRO A 211 -54.72 23.63 -35.16
C PRO A 211 -55.54 24.00 -33.92
N ALA A 212 -56.17 25.18 -33.94
CA ALA A 212 -57.13 25.65 -32.93
C ALA A 212 -58.41 24.80 -32.84
N THR A 213 -58.56 23.75 -33.65
CA THR A 213 -59.68 22.80 -33.58
C THR A 213 -59.22 21.37 -33.27
N ALA A 214 -57.91 21.16 -33.09
CA ALA A 214 -57.32 19.84 -32.83
C ALA A 214 -57.33 19.51 -31.32
N SER A 215 -58.50 19.65 -30.67
CA SER A 215 -58.63 19.64 -29.22
C SER A 215 -59.35 18.45 -28.60
N GLY A 216 -59.93 17.56 -29.42
CA GLY A 216 -60.96 16.64 -28.94
C GLY A 216 -60.55 15.17 -28.78
N THR A 217 -59.53 14.67 -29.50
CA THR A 217 -59.30 13.22 -29.53
C THR A 217 -57.83 12.85 -29.73
N LYS A 218 -57.36 11.90 -28.90
CA LYS A 218 -56.08 11.22 -29.10
C LYS A 218 -56.20 10.37 -30.37
N THR A 219 -55.40 10.67 -31.39
CA THR A 219 -55.29 9.75 -32.55
C THR A 219 -54.80 8.39 -32.04
N ASN A 220 -55.05 7.32 -32.79
CA ASN A 220 -54.50 5.99 -32.45
C ASN A 220 -52.96 5.99 -32.34
N ASP A 221 -52.27 6.91 -33.02
CA ASP A 221 -50.83 7.14 -32.97
C ASP A 221 -50.38 8.01 -31.78
N GLY A 222 -51.33 8.45 -30.95
CA GLY A 222 -51.06 9.25 -29.76
C GLY A 222 -50.68 10.69 -30.06
N LEU A 223 -51.33 11.36 -31.01
CA LEU A 223 -51.16 12.80 -31.29
C LEU A 223 -52.48 13.55 -31.06
N CYS A 224 -52.45 14.88 -30.97
CA CYS A 224 -53.68 15.69 -30.87
C CYS A 224 -54.29 15.91 -32.26
N GLY A 225 -55.55 15.52 -32.43
CA GLY A 225 -56.28 15.67 -33.68
C GLY A 225 -57.78 15.86 -33.49
N THR A 226 -58.47 16.07 -34.61
CA THR A 226 -59.94 16.24 -34.65
C THR A 226 -60.72 14.92 -34.57
N THR A 227 -60.05 13.77 -34.75
CA THR A 227 -60.67 12.44 -34.78
C THR A 227 -59.79 11.41 -34.09
N GLY A 228 -60.38 10.31 -33.61
CA GLY A 228 -59.65 9.17 -33.01
C GLY A 228 -59.00 8.20 -34.01
N THR A 229 -58.81 8.62 -35.26
CA THR A 229 -58.23 7.80 -36.36
C THR A 229 -56.72 7.99 -36.46
N ALA A 230 -56.07 7.34 -37.44
CA ALA A 230 -54.68 7.60 -37.85
C ALA A 230 -54.37 9.10 -37.94
N ALA A 231 -53.23 9.52 -37.38
CA ALA A 231 -52.81 10.92 -37.38
C ALA A 231 -52.67 11.47 -38.82
N ALA A 232 -52.18 10.65 -39.75
CA ALA A 232 -52.07 11.02 -41.16
C ALA A 232 -53.43 11.42 -41.78
N SER A 233 -54.52 10.82 -41.29
CA SER A 233 -55.89 11.01 -41.78
C SER A 233 -56.63 12.17 -41.10
N ALA A 234 -56.08 12.77 -40.05
CA ALA A 234 -56.70 13.92 -39.39
C ALA A 234 -56.69 15.16 -40.32
N SER A 235 -57.82 15.86 -40.39
CA SER A 235 -57.94 17.11 -41.16
C SER A 235 -57.20 18.26 -40.49
N ASN A 236 -57.27 18.34 -39.16
CA ASN A 236 -56.50 19.28 -38.35
C ASN A 236 -55.74 18.53 -37.25
N GLY A 237 -54.53 18.97 -36.94
CA GLY A 237 -53.67 18.31 -35.95
C GLY A 237 -52.61 19.23 -35.37
N LEU A 238 -52.17 18.89 -34.16
CA LEU A 238 -51.09 19.55 -33.44
C LEU A 238 -50.22 18.47 -32.76
N ASN A 239 -48.91 18.58 -32.91
CA ASN A 239 -47.95 17.67 -32.29
C ASN A 239 -46.63 18.39 -32.00
N ALA A 240 -45.79 17.77 -31.16
CA ALA A 240 -44.37 18.04 -31.13
C ALA A 240 -43.60 16.72 -30.99
N VAL A 241 -42.44 16.67 -31.62
CA VAL A 241 -41.53 15.53 -31.57
C VAL A 241 -40.25 15.99 -30.89
N LEU A 242 -39.92 15.37 -29.76
CA LEU A 242 -38.59 15.48 -29.17
C LEU A 242 -37.68 14.42 -29.78
N SER A 243 -36.56 14.84 -30.33
CA SER A 243 -35.44 13.96 -30.66
C SER A 243 -34.23 14.33 -29.80
N PHE A 244 -33.47 13.32 -29.40
CA PHE A 244 -32.16 13.53 -28.80
C PHE A 244 -31.10 13.70 -29.89
N SER A 245 -30.01 14.39 -29.56
CA SER A 245 -28.85 14.51 -30.44
C SER A 245 -28.30 13.12 -30.83
N THR A 246 -27.70 13.04 -32.02
CA THR A 246 -27.50 11.81 -32.80
C THR A 246 -26.66 10.75 -32.08
N ALA A 247 -26.70 9.50 -32.59
CA ALA A 247 -25.85 8.40 -32.10
C ALA A 247 -24.33 8.72 -32.12
N ALA A 248 -23.89 9.72 -32.90
CA ALA A 248 -22.49 10.16 -32.90
C ALA A 248 -22.03 10.73 -31.54
N ASP A 249 -22.96 11.23 -30.73
CA ASP A 249 -22.67 11.73 -29.37
C ASP A 249 -22.44 10.58 -28.38
N THR A 250 -23.05 9.41 -28.63
CA THR A 250 -22.93 8.21 -27.79
C THR A 250 -21.74 7.32 -28.19
N ASN A 251 -21.09 7.60 -29.32
CA ASN A 251 -19.91 6.87 -29.75
C ASN A 251 -18.75 7.06 -28.78
N LEU A 252 -18.06 5.97 -28.46
CA LEU A 252 -16.78 6.01 -27.75
C LEU A 252 -15.71 6.69 -28.62
N GLU A 253 -14.71 7.25 -27.96
CA GLU A 253 -13.52 7.80 -28.62
C GLU A 253 -12.24 7.17 -28.08
N ASP A 254 -11.20 7.20 -28.91
CA ASP A 254 -9.86 6.78 -28.49
C ASP A 254 -9.24 7.86 -27.60
N GLN A 255 -8.62 7.43 -26.50
CA GLN A 255 -7.97 8.28 -25.52
C GLN A 255 -6.59 7.72 -25.21
N ASP A 256 -5.55 8.51 -25.46
CA ASP A 256 -4.18 8.14 -25.12
C ASP A 256 -3.98 8.04 -23.61
N ILE A 257 -3.33 6.96 -23.17
CA ILE A 257 -2.87 6.79 -21.80
C ILE A 257 -1.62 7.64 -21.55
N LYS A 258 -0.67 7.66 -22.49
CA LYS A 258 0.52 8.53 -22.43
C LYS A 258 0.18 9.91 -22.98
N ARG A 259 -0.24 10.82 -22.11
CA ARG A 259 -0.63 12.18 -22.52
C ARG A 259 0.56 13.06 -22.92
N GLN A 260 1.77 12.72 -22.49
CA GLN A 260 3.00 13.42 -22.89
C GLN A 260 4.14 12.40 -23.08
N PRO A 261 4.16 11.64 -24.19
CA PRO A 261 5.07 10.51 -24.37
C PRO A 261 6.57 10.88 -24.29
N ASN A 262 6.90 12.16 -24.49
CA ASN A 262 8.27 12.68 -24.51
C ASN A 262 8.74 13.30 -23.18
N SER A 263 7.96 13.22 -22.09
CA SER A 263 8.31 13.83 -20.79
C SER A 263 8.26 12.83 -19.64
N GLY A 264 9.32 12.73 -18.84
CA GLY A 264 9.31 12.03 -17.55
C GLY A 264 8.70 10.62 -17.60
N ASP A 265 7.59 10.42 -16.88
CA ASP A 265 6.84 9.15 -16.82
C ASP A 265 5.88 8.92 -18.00
N GLY A 266 5.79 9.87 -18.93
CA GLY A 266 4.92 9.83 -20.10
C GLY A 266 3.47 10.24 -19.84
N CYS A 267 3.09 10.52 -18.59
CA CYS A 267 1.70 10.72 -18.17
C CYS A 267 1.24 12.18 -18.23
N GLY A 268 2.19 13.11 -18.28
CA GLY A 268 1.95 14.55 -18.23
C GLY A 268 1.38 15.03 -16.90
N ASP A 269 0.98 16.30 -16.87
CA ASP A 269 0.44 16.94 -15.67
C ASP A 269 -0.95 16.40 -15.30
N GLU A 270 -1.23 16.43 -13.99
CA GLU A 270 -2.55 16.08 -13.47
C GLU A 270 -3.59 17.02 -14.08
N PRO A 271 -4.60 16.49 -14.79
CA PRO A 271 -5.62 17.33 -15.39
C PRO A 271 -6.43 18.02 -14.28
N ALA A 272 -6.67 19.32 -14.47
CA ALA A 272 -7.50 20.13 -13.58
C ALA A 272 -8.88 19.48 -13.41
N ASP A 273 -9.23 19.09 -12.18
CA ASP A 273 -10.52 18.47 -11.89
C ASP A 273 -11.57 19.55 -11.59
N ASN A 274 -11.87 20.36 -12.60
CA ASN A 274 -12.95 21.36 -12.52
C ASN A 274 -14.35 20.73 -12.61
N LYS A 275 -14.44 19.41 -12.72
CA LYS A 275 -15.69 18.64 -12.78
C LYS A 275 -15.84 17.76 -11.53
N LEU A 276 -16.09 18.41 -10.38
CA LEU A 276 -16.24 17.75 -9.07
C LEU A 276 -17.16 16.51 -9.07
N LEU A 277 -18.16 16.48 -9.96
CA LEU A 277 -19.17 15.42 -10.05
C LEU A 277 -18.80 14.26 -10.98
N THR A 278 -17.90 14.43 -11.95
CA THR A 278 -17.64 13.44 -13.03
C THR A 278 -16.15 13.20 -13.22
N VAL A 279 -15.72 11.94 -13.30
CA VAL A 279 -14.34 11.63 -13.70
C VAL A 279 -14.25 11.81 -15.22
N SER A 280 -13.47 12.78 -15.67
CA SER A 280 -13.23 13.00 -17.11
C SER A 280 -12.41 11.87 -17.73
N LYS A 281 -12.50 11.72 -19.05
CA LYS A 281 -11.63 10.83 -19.83
C LYS A 281 -10.14 11.09 -19.63
N ASP A 282 -9.76 12.37 -19.48
CA ASP A 282 -8.38 12.78 -19.24
C ASP A 282 -7.91 12.39 -17.84
N ARG A 283 -8.78 12.56 -16.84
CA ARG A 283 -8.52 12.12 -15.46
C ARG A 283 -8.41 10.61 -15.38
N LEU A 284 -9.26 9.87 -16.11
CA LEU A 284 -9.20 8.42 -16.23
C LEU A 284 -7.86 7.97 -16.81
N ALA A 285 -7.47 8.51 -17.97
CA ALA A 285 -6.22 8.16 -18.65
C ALA A 285 -4.98 8.49 -17.81
N TYR A 286 -4.93 9.69 -17.20
CA TYR A 286 -3.86 10.08 -16.27
C TYR A 286 -3.76 9.12 -15.09
N THR A 287 -4.90 8.77 -14.47
CA THR A 287 -4.94 7.85 -13.32
C THR A 287 -4.38 6.48 -13.70
N ILE A 288 -4.80 5.92 -14.84
CA ILE A 288 -4.27 4.66 -15.36
C ILE A 288 -2.77 4.76 -15.60
N CYS A 289 -2.32 5.83 -16.25
CA CYS A 289 -0.93 6.04 -16.60
C CYS A 289 -0.02 6.09 -15.36
N LYS A 290 -0.42 6.82 -14.31
CA LYS A 290 0.35 6.88 -13.06
C LYS A 290 0.30 5.55 -12.32
N ALA A 291 -0.88 4.93 -12.22
CA ALA A 291 -1.06 3.70 -11.45
C ALA A 291 -0.26 2.50 -11.99
N ARG A 292 -0.11 2.38 -13.32
CA ARG A 292 0.71 1.30 -13.91
C ARG A 292 2.20 1.41 -13.55
N GLY A 293 2.70 2.63 -13.37
CA GLY A 293 4.10 2.88 -12.98
C GLY A 293 4.40 2.57 -11.51
N ILE A 294 3.38 2.57 -10.64
CA ILE A 294 3.56 2.30 -9.22
C ILE A 294 3.81 0.81 -9.03
N LYS A 295 5.01 0.39 -8.65
CA LYS A 295 5.37 -1.00 -8.32
C LYS A 295 5.69 -1.11 -6.82
N ILE A 296 5.03 -2.03 -6.13
CA ILE A 296 5.37 -2.41 -4.76
C ILE A 296 6.26 -3.65 -4.86
N GLN A 297 7.52 -3.51 -4.44
CA GLN A 297 8.48 -4.59 -4.50
C GLN A 297 8.17 -5.59 -3.38
N SER A 298 8.00 -6.86 -3.73
CA SER A 298 7.92 -7.93 -2.74
C SER A 298 9.31 -8.37 -2.34
N SER A 299 9.56 -8.49 -1.03
CA SER A 299 10.79 -9.08 -0.50
C SER A 299 10.56 -10.53 -0.11
N LYS A 300 11.59 -11.37 -0.22
CA LYS A 300 11.55 -12.74 0.27
C LYS A 300 11.63 -12.76 1.80
N GLN A 301 11.04 -13.77 2.42
CA GLN A 301 11.33 -14.11 3.81
C GLN A 301 12.78 -14.56 3.91
N VAL A 302 13.51 -14.08 4.90
CA VAL A 302 14.93 -14.39 5.13
C VAL A 302 15.12 -15.89 5.37
N THR A 303 14.16 -16.53 6.06
CA THR A 303 14.21 -17.98 6.33
C THR A 303 13.88 -18.86 5.13
N LYS A 304 13.51 -18.25 3.99
CA LYS A 304 13.25 -18.93 2.71
C LYS A 304 14.34 -18.66 1.67
N GLU A 305 15.48 -18.13 2.11
CA GLU A 305 16.61 -17.83 1.26
C GLU A 305 17.76 -18.82 1.42
N THR A 306 18.72 -18.76 0.50
CA THR A 306 19.98 -19.50 0.58
C THR A 306 21.11 -18.55 0.94
N ILE A 307 22.22 -19.11 1.43
CA ILE A 307 23.42 -18.31 1.72
C ILE A 307 23.92 -17.56 0.46
N ALA A 308 23.76 -18.17 -0.72
CA ALA A 308 24.13 -17.55 -1.99
C ALA A 308 23.19 -16.42 -2.45
N SER A 309 21.89 -16.48 -2.12
CA SER A 309 21.00 -15.35 -2.40
C SER A 309 21.20 -14.22 -1.38
N LEU A 310 21.44 -14.57 -0.12
CA LEU A 310 21.77 -13.62 0.94
C LEU A 310 23.09 -12.88 0.69
N SER A 311 24.12 -13.51 0.12
CA SER A 311 25.39 -12.82 -0.19
C SER A 311 25.25 -11.72 -1.26
N LYS A 312 24.17 -11.76 -2.05
CA LYS A 312 23.84 -10.75 -3.07
C LYS A 312 22.99 -9.60 -2.54
N ASP A 313 22.41 -9.75 -1.36
CA ASP A 313 21.59 -8.70 -0.74
C ASP A 313 22.48 -7.60 -0.14
N PRO A 314 22.42 -6.34 -0.63
CA PRO A 314 23.30 -5.28 -0.16
C PRO A 314 23.15 -4.97 1.35
N GLN A 315 21.96 -5.16 1.93
CA GLN A 315 21.78 -5.00 3.37
C GLN A 315 22.44 -6.13 4.12
N MET A 316 22.30 -7.37 3.64
CA MET A 316 22.95 -8.52 4.26
C MET A 316 24.48 -8.44 4.19
N GLN A 317 25.04 -7.92 3.10
CA GLN A 317 26.49 -7.71 2.99
C GLN A 317 27.02 -6.81 4.12
N ARG A 318 26.34 -5.68 4.36
CA ARG A 318 26.67 -4.77 5.47
C ARG A 318 26.43 -5.40 6.84
N ILE A 319 25.30 -6.09 7.02
CA ILE A 319 24.98 -6.77 8.28
C ILE A 319 26.03 -7.84 8.61
N ALA A 320 26.46 -8.64 7.62
CA ALA A 320 27.46 -9.67 7.79
C ALA A 320 28.83 -9.07 8.17
N ALA A 321 29.24 -7.99 7.50
CA ALA A 321 30.46 -7.27 7.83
C ALA A 321 30.48 -6.74 9.28
N ILE A 322 29.34 -6.28 9.79
CA ILE A 322 29.23 -5.71 11.15
C ILE A 322 29.10 -6.80 12.23
N LEU A 323 28.25 -7.80 12.03
CA LEU A 323 27.84 -8.73 13.10
C LEU A 323 28.47 -10.12 13.02
N LEU A 324 28.92 -10.55 11.83
CA LEU A 324 29.35 -11.94 11.60
C LEU A 324 30.83 -12.05 11.26
N ALA A 325 31.46 -10.98 10.76
CA ALA A 325 32.87 -10.99 10.45
C ALA A 325 33.71 -11.19 11.73
N GLN A 326 34.65 -12.13 11.68
CA GLN A 326 35.56 -12.38 12.81
C GLN A 326 36.61 -11.27 12.98
N LYS A 327 36.86 -10.52 11.91
CA LYS A 327 37.75 -9.36 11.88
C LYS A 327 36.94 -8.15 11.48
N ALA A 328 37.31 -6.99 12.01
CA ALA A 328 36.69 -5.73 11.63
C ALA A 328 36.83 -5.52 10.11
N VAL A 329 35.71 -5.15 9.47
CA VAL A 329 35.65 -4.79 8.06
C VAL A 329 35.51 -3.27 8.00
N ASP A 330 36.64 -2.58 7.90
CA ASP A 330 36.70 -1.12 8.05
C ASP A 330 36.57 -0.37 6.72
N LYS A 331 36.58 -1.07 5.58
CA LYS A 331 36.53 -0.46 4.24
C LYS A 331 35.34 -0.98 3.45
N GLU A 332 34.56 -0.05 2.87
CA GLU A 332 33.38 -0.38 2.04
C GLU A 332 33.76 -1.25 0.82
N VAL A 333 34.95 -1.08 0.26
CA VAL A 333 35.45 -1.87 -0.88
C VAL A 333 35.58 -3.37 -0.56
N ASP A 334 35.72 -3.71 0.72
CA ASP A 334 35.82 -5.10 1.18
C ASP A 334 34.44 -5.76 1.36
N ILE A 335 33.36 -4.97 1.32
CA ILE A 335 31.96 -5.43 1.38
C ILE A 335 31.53 -5.89 -0.03
N THR A 336 32.01 -7.07 -0.41
CA THR A 336 31.72 -7.69 -1.71
C THR A 336 30.85 -8.94 -1.55
N GLU A 337 30.20 -9.38 -2.62
CA GLU A 337 29.46 -10.64 -2.65
C GLU A 337 30.35 -11.82 -2.24
N ALA A 338 31.58 -11.91 -2.77
CA ALA A 338 32.50 -13.00 -2.49
C ALA A 338 32.93 -13.07 -1.02
N ASN A 339 33.30 -11.92 -0.43
CA ASN A 339 33.67 -11.86 0.99
C ASN A 339 32.48 -12.14 1.89
N THR A 340 31.31 -11.60 1.55
CA THR A 340 30.06 -11.86 2.28
C THR A 340 29.72 -13.35 2.24
N LEU A 341 29.82 -13.99 1.08
CA LEU A 341 29.58 -15.43 0.94
C LEU A 341 30.48 -16.25 1.87
N ALA A 342 31.76 -15.90 2.00
CA ALA A 342 32.69 -16.57 2.90
C ALA A 342 32.28 -16.39 4.38
N ILE A 343 31.92 -15.17 4.78
CA ILE A 343 31.42 -14.88 6.14
C ILE A 343 30.15 -15.67 6.45
N LEU A 344 29.19 -15.70 5.52
CA LEU A 344 27.94 -16.44 5.71
C LEU A 344 28.18 -17.95 5.79
N LYS A 345 29.07 -18.53 4.96
CA LYS A 345 29.43 -19.95 5.06
C LYS A 345 30.02 -20.30 6.43
N GLN A 346 30.84 -19.40 6.99
CA GLN A 346 31.39 -19.59 8.32
C GLN A 346 30.32 -19.50 9.42
N ALA A 347 29.35 -18.60 9.27
CA ALA A 347 28.29 -18.39 10.26
C ALA A 347 27.20 -19.47 10.23
N TYR A 348 26.81 -19.94 9.04
CA TYR A 348 25.63 -20.79 8.84
C TYR A 348 25.95 -22.23 8.39
N GLY A 349 27.15 -22.44 7.84
CA GLY A 349 27.61 -23.71 7.26
C GLY A 349 27.84 -23.61 5.74
N SER A 350 28.62 -24.54 5.19
CA SER A 350 29.12 -24.45 3.81
C SER A 350 28.21 -25.06 2.74
N SER A 351 27.23 -25.88 3.11
CA SER A 351 26.27 -26.47 2.16
C SER A 351 25.21 -25.45 1.72
N GLU A 352 24.58 -25.70 0.58
CA GLU A 352 23.56 -24.80 0.02
C GLU A 352 22.32 -24.68 0.93
N ASP A 353 21.95 -25.78 1.59
CA ASP A 353 20.85 -25.89 2.53
C ASP A 353 21.24 -25.63 4.00
N ALA A 354 22.49 -25.24 4.26
CA ALA A 354 23.01 -25.12 5.62
C ALA A 354 22.19 -24.15 6.50
N LEU A 355 21.75 -23.03 5.93
CA LEU A 355 20.87 -22.09 6.62
C LEU A 355 19.56 -22.77 7.05
N GLU A 356 18.92 -23.48 6.12
CA GLU A 356 17.67 -24.16 6.39
C GLU A 356 17.84 -25.25 7.46
N GLN A 357 18.81 -26.14 7.29
CA GLN A 357 19.03 -27.28 8.19
C GLN A 357 19.49 -26.85 9.59
N ASN A 358 20.42 -25.89 9.68
CA ASN A 358 21.08 -25.57 10.94
C ASN A 358 20.34 -24.48 11.74
N PHE A 359 19.56 -23.62 11.07
CA PHE A 359 18.95 -22.45 11.69
C PHE A 359 17.45 -22.32 11.47
N VAL A 360 16.85 -22.88 10.42
CA VAL A 360 15.40 -22.73 10.18
C VAL A 360 14.61 -23.92 10.70
N LYS A 361 14.94 -25.15 10.28
CA LYS A 361 14.27 -26.38 10.74
C LYS A 361 14.24 -26.52 12.26
N PRO A 362 15.34 -26.26 13.01
CA PRO A 362 15.32 -26.35 14.47
C PRO A 362 14.38 -25.35 15.16
N LEU A 363 13.88 -24.32 14.47
CA LEU A 363 12.88 -23.41 15.03
C LEU A 363 11.47 -24.02 15.01
N SER A 364 11.25 -25.00 14.15
CA SER A 364 10.00 -25.75 14.02
C SER A 364 10.08 -27.12 14.69
N GLU A 365 11.28 -27.57 15.03
CA GLU A 365 11.57 -28.85 15.65
C GLU A 365 12.06 -28.62 17.09
N GLY A 366 11.22 -28.97 18.05
CA GLY A 366 11.53 -28.84 19.47
C GLY A 366 10.39 -28.22 20.27
N SER A 367 10.60 -28.09 21.57
CA SER A 367 9.63 -27.48 22.47
C SER A 367 10.32 -26.55 23.45
N THR A 368 9.87 -25.30 23.47
CA THR A 368 10.22 -24.31 24.47
C THR A 368 9.02 -24.14 25.38
N THR A 369 9.23 -24.36 26.68
CA THR A 369 8.24 -24.04 27.71
C THR A 369 8.57 -22.69 28.32
N ILE A 370 7.63 -21.74 28.25
CA ILE A 370 7.67 -20.47 28.99
C ILE A 370 6.60 -20.49 30.08
N LYS A 371 6.99 -20.08 31.29
CA LYS A 371 6.08 -19.93 32.43
C LYS A 371 5.89 -18.46 32.75
N ILE A 372 4.63 -18.04 32.86
CA ILE A 372 4.20 -16.68 33.17
C ILE A 372 3.14 -16.76 34.28
N GLY A 373 3.56 -16.56 35.53
CA GLY A 373 2.70 -16.85 36.68
C GLY A 373 2.24 -18.31 36.65
N ASP A 374 0.93 -18.52 36.75
CA ASP A 374 0.29 -19.84 36.69
C ASP A 374 0.03 -20.33 35.26
N GLN A 375 0.32 -19.52 34.25
CA GLN A 375 0.15 -19.90 32.85
C GLN A 375 1.44 -20.43 32.24
N GLU A 376 1.30 -21.47 31.43
CA GLU A 376 2.39 -22.09 30.68
C GLU A 376 2.05 -22.05 29.17
N ALA A 377 3.02 -21.65 28.36
CA ALA A 377 2.96 -21.83 26.92
C ALA A 377 4.14 -22.71 26.49
N THR A 378 3.83 -23.80 25.81
CA THR A 378 4.79 -24.83 25.41
C THR A 378 4.63 -25.11 23.93
N GLY A 379 5.72 -25.05 23.17
CA GLY A 379 5.74 -25.33 21.73
C GLY A 379 7.05 -24.89 21.05
N PRO A 380 7.22 -25.21 19.76
CA PRO A 380 8.36 -24.74 18.98
C PRO A 380 8.38 -23.20 18.85
N ILE A 381 9.55 -22.63 18.56
CA ILE A 381 9.71 -21.17 18.37
C ILE A 381 8.81 -20.66 17.23
N SER A 382 8.60 -21.44 16.18
CA SER A 382 7.71 -21.12 15.06
C SER A 382 6.24 -21.01 15.48
N GLU A 383 5.81 -21.67 16.55
CA GLU A 383 4.46 -21.53 17.11
C GLU A 383 4.39 -20.38 18.13
N LEU A 384 5.39 -20.27 19.00
CA LEU A 384 5.46 -19.21 20.01
C LEU A 384 5.65 -17.81 19.41
N SER A 385 6.18 -17.72 18.18
CA SER A 385 6.34 -16.46 17.44
C SER A 385 5.05 -15.94 16.79
N LYS A 386 3.95 -16.68 16.86
CA LYS A 386 2.66 -16.26 16.32
C LYS A 386 1.85 -15.45 17.33
N GLU A 387 1.19 -14.41 16.82
CA GLU A 387 0.13 -13.64 17.46
C GLU A 387 0.35 -13.38 18.98
N LYS A 388 -0.54 -13.91 19.83
CA LYS A 388 -0.64 -13.63 21.27
C LYS A 388 0.57 -14.05 22.09
N ASN A 389 1.35 -15.02 21.60
CA ASN A 389 2.48 -15.58 22.33
C ASN A 389 3.77 -14.82 22.08
N PHE A 390 3.90 -14.11 20.95
CA PHE A 390 5.16 -13.47 20.56
C PHE A 390 5.67 -12.49 21.62
N ALA A 391 4.84 -11.52 22.02
CA ALA A 391 5.24 -10.47 22.95
C ALA A 391 5.68 -11.03 24.32
N HIS A 392 4.89 -11.99 24.84
CA HIS A 392 5.15 -12.67 26.10
C HIS A 392 6.42 -13.53 26.05
N THR A 393 6.60 -14.30 24.97
CA THR A 393 7.77 -15.14 24.77
C THR A 393 9.04 -14.31 24.62
N LEU A 394 8.96 -13.22 23.86
CA LEU A 394 10.09 -12.29 23.71
C LEU A 394 10.46 -11.68 25.05
N ALA A 395 9.48 -11.17 25.82
CA ALA A 395 9.71 -10.62 27.15
C ALA A 395 10.34 -11.65 28.10
N PHE A 396 9.90 -12.91 28.05
CA PHE A 396 10.49 -13.99 28.85
C PHE A 396 11.97 -14.20 28.54
N PHE A 397 12.33 -14.33 27.25
CA PHE A 397 13.73 -14.50 26.85
C PHE A 397 14.57 -13.25 27.16
N THR A 398 14.04 -12.05 26.93
CA THR A 398 14.71 -10.81 27.29
C THR A 398 14.93 -10.68 28.80
N ALA A 399 13.96 -11.06 29.64
CA ALA A 399 14.13 -11.10 31.09
C ALA A 399 15.22 -12.10 31.52
N ARG A 400 15.30 -13.26 30.86
CA ARG A 400 16.38 -14.24 31.08
C ARG A 400 17.75 -13.67 30.72
N ILE A 401 17.85 -12.89 29.64
CA ILE A 401 19.06 -12.17 29.26
C ILE A 401 19.47 -11.18 30.37
N HIS A 402 18.55 -10.31 30.79
CA HIS A 402 18.82 -9.31 31.84
C HIS A 402 19.26 -9.92 33.18
N ARG A 403 18.56 -10.96 33.66
CA ARG A 403 18.91 -11.64 34.93
C ARG A 403 20.32 -12.21 34.90
N ARG A 404 20.74 -12.79 33.77
CA ARG A 404 22.10 -13.31 33.61
C ARG A 404 23.15 -12.20 33.58
N HIS A 405 22.89 -11.08 32.92
CA HIS A 405 23.77 -9.90 32.99
C HIS A 405 23.92 -9.40 34.44
N ALA A 406 22.82 -9.22 35.16
CA ALA A 406 22.85 -8.81 36.56
C ALA A 406 23.62 -9.78 37.47
N THR A 407 23.61 -11.07 37.15
CA THR A 407 24.36 -12.09 37.88
C THR A 407 25.86 -12.10 37.50
N ALA A 408 26.20 -11.75 36.26
CA ALA A 408 27.58 -11.62 35.79
C ALA A 408 28.26 -10.35 36.35
N GLU A 409 27.53 -9.23 36.41
CA GLU A 409 28.03 -7.97 36.99
C GLU A 409 28.24 -8.08 38.50
N ASN A 410 27.36 -8.78 39.22
CA ASN A 410 27.54 -9.04 40.66
C ASN A 410 28.73 -9.96 40.99
N LYS A 411 29.20 -10.79 40.05
CA LYS A 411 30.42 -11.59 40.24
C LYS A 411 31.72 -10.76 40.20
N GLN A 412 31.70 -9.55 39.66
CA GLN A 412 32.88 -8.66 39.67
C GLN A 412 32.99 -7.78 40.92
N GLN A 413 31.96 -7.74 41.78
CA GLN A 413 31.98 -6.98 43.03
C GLN A 413 32.10 -7.83 44.31
N GLN A 414 32.18 -9.15 44.18
CA GLN A 414 32.45 -9.98 45.34
C GLN A 414 33.96 -10.08 45.54
N LEU A 415 34.49 -9.25 46.46
CA LEU A 415 35.82 -9.49 47.02
C LEU A 415 35.88 -10.97 47.45
N PRO A 416 37.00 -11.67 47.22
CA PRO A 416 37.16 -13.03 47.69
C PRO A 416 36.88 -13.08 49.20
N PRO A 417 36.09 -14.06 49.69
CA PRO A 417 35.91 -14.25 51.12
C PRO A 417 37.28 -14.50 51.74
N GLY A 418 37.77 -13.58 52.58
CA GLY A 418 39.04 -13.76 53.32
C GLY A 418 39.99 -12.56 53.37
N VAL A 419 39.79 -11.47 52.62
CA VAL A 419 40.71 -10.30 52.69
C VAL A 419 40.38 -9.36 53.87
N THR A 420 39.22 -9.50 54.51
CA THR A 420 38.79 -8.60 55.60
C THR A 420 39.50 -8.81 56.94
N ASP A 421 40.26 -9.90 57.11
CA ASP A 421 40.87 -10.27 58.40
C ASP A 421 42.39 -10.07 58.48
N VAL A 422 43.10 -9.82 57.36
CA VAL A 422 44.58 -9.75 57.40
C VAL A 422 45.10 -8.45 58.03
N CYS A 423 44.34 -7.35 57.94
CA CYS A 423 44.75 -6.06 58.54
C CYS A 423 44.17 -5.84 59.96
N LYS A 424 43.34 -6.75 60.49
CA LYS A 424 42.72 -6.60 61.81
C LYS A 424 43.56 -7.30 62.88
N GLY A 425 44.31 -6.51 63.65
CA GLY A 425 45.07 -6.98 64.83
C GLY A 425 46.44 -6.34 65.01
N GLU A 426 46.98 -5.69 63.96
CA GLU A 426 48.34 -5.15 64.00
C GLU A 426 48.37 -3.70 64.51
N ALA A 427 48.84 -3.51 65.76
CA ALA A 427 48.95 -2.20 66.39
C ALA A 427 50.28 -1.47 66.07
N GLU A 428 51.29 -2.17 65.55
CA GLU A 428 52.57 -1.58 65.16
C GLU A 428 52.52 -0.99 63.73
N LYS A 429 52.78 0.32 63.64
CA LYS A 429 52.76 1.12 62.41
C LYS A 429 53.66 0.55 61.30
N GLU A 430 54.86 0.09 61.64
CA GLU A 430 55.81 -0.46 60.64
C GLU A 430 55.34 -1.82 60.10
N LYS A 431 54.86 -2.72 60.97
CA LYS A 431 54.31 -4.01 60.54
C LYS A 431 53.08 -3.83 59.65
N CYS A 432 52.14 -2.99 60.06
CA CYS A 432 50.95 -2.71 59.27
C CYS A 432 51.28 -2.19 57.87
N ASN A 433 52.24 -1.26 57.74
CA ASN A 433 52.60 -0.69 56.43
C ASN A 433 53.43 -1.63 55.54
N ASN A 434 54.07 -2.65 56.13
CA ASN A 434 54.79 -3.72 55.42
C ASN A 434 53.88 -4.89 55.03
N THR A 435 52.68 -5.01 55.60
CA THR A 435 51.69 -6.01 55.20
C THR A 435 51.03 -5.61 53.88
N THR A 436 51.16 -6.46 52.87
CA THR A 436 50.58 -6.24 51.53
C THR A 436 49.08 -6.03 51.60
N GLY A 437 48.60 -4.90 51.06
CA GLY A 437 47.19 -4.52 51.09
C GLY A 437 46.72 -3.80 52.35
N CYS A 438 47.61 -3.46 53.29
CA CYS A 438 47.29 -2.70 54.51
C CYS A 438 48.01 -1.32 54.55
N LYS A 439 47.41 -0.37 55.28
CA LYS A 439 47.97 0.94 55.61
C LYS A 439 47.58 1.35 57.02
N TYR A 440 48.53 1.92 57.76
CA TYR A 440 48.28 2.40 59.11
C TYR A 440 47.62 3.79 59.08
N ASN A 441 46.45 3.92 59.69
CA ASN A 441 45.74 5.18 59.86
C ASN A 441 46.21 5.87 61.15
N GLU A 442 47.00 6.93 61.01
CA GLU A 442 47.53 7.69 62.16
C GLU A 442 46.46 8.42 62.98
N LYS A 443 45.31 8.75 62.38
CA LYS A 443 44.22 9.44 63.09
C LYS A 443 43.48 8.51 64.04
N ASP A 444 43.33 7.25 63.63
CA ASP A 444 42.56 6.25 64.37
C ASP A 444 43.44 5.21 65.08
N SER A 445 44.78 5.36 64.97
CA SER A 445 45.78 4.43 65.52
C SER A 445 45.50 2.95 65.20
N LYS A 446 45.03 2.68 63.98
CA LYS A 446 44.61 1.34 63.54
C LYS A 446 45.04 1.03 62.11
N CYS A 447 45.25 -0.25 61.83
CA CYS A 447 45.58 -0.76 60.51
C CYS A 447 44.31 -0.95 59.68
N GLU A 448 44.29 -0.43 58.45
CA GLU A 448 43.15 -0.49 57.52
C GLU A 448 43.59 -1.04 56.16
N ASN A 449 42.64 -1.51 55.34
CA ASN A 449 42.93 -1.98 53.99
C ASN A 449 43.30 -0.81 53.05
N ASP A 450 44.34 -0.96 52.26
CA ASP A 450 44.76 0.00 51.23
C ASP A 450 44.54 -0.58 49.82
N PRO A 451 43.52 -0.10 49.07
CA PRO A 451 43.24 -0.59 47.72
C PRO A 451 44.34 -0.24 46.71
N VAL A 452 45.28 0.66 47.03
CA VAL A 452 46.41 1.04 46.16
C VAL A 452 47.58 0.06 46.30
N LYS A 453 47.67 -0.70 47.39
CA LYS A 453 48.75 -1.66 47.68
C LYS A 453 48.34 -3.14 47.50
N ALA A 454 47.14 -3.41 46.98
CA ALA A 454 46.74 -4.77 46.64
C ALA A 454 47.64 -5.32 45.51
N PRO A 455 48.02 -6.61 45.51
CA PRO A 455 48.86 -7.16 44.46
C PRO A 455 48.16 -7.02 43.10
N PRO A 456 48.89 -6.72 42.02
CA PRO A 456 48.32 -6.73 40.68
C PRO A 456 47.80 -8.14 40.38
N THR A 457 46.51 -8.23 40.08
CA THR A 457 45.86 -9.45 39.62
C THR A 457 46.60 -9.94 38.38
N LYS A 458 47.06 -11.20 38.38
CA LYS A 458 47.64 -11.83 37.17
C LYS A 458 46.57 -11.87 36.08
N THR A 459 46.65 -10.93 35.14
CA THR A 459 45.85 -10.89 33.92
C THR A 459 46.39 -11.95 32.97
N ASN A 460 45.65 -13.04 32.79
CA ASN A 460 45.79 -13.85 31.58
C ASN A 460 45.05 -13.11 30.46
N THR A 461 45.84 -12.61 29.52
CA THR A 461 45.43 -11.97 28.28
C THR A 461 44.35 -12.76 27.54
N ASN A 462 43.27 -12.09 27.16
CA ASN A 462 42.61 -12.28 25.87
C ASN A 462 42.15 -10.91 25.37
N THR A 463 42.84 -10.44 24.34
CA THR A 463 42.54 -9.26 23.54
C THR A 463 41.23 -9.44 22.78
N THR A 464 40.21 -8.66 23.14
CA THR A 464 39.16 -8.19 22.21
C THR A 464 38.89 -6.74 22.57
N GLY A 465 39.22 -5.83 21.66
CA GLY A 465 39.19 -4.38 21.88
C GLY A 465 37.80 -3.89 22.25
N SER A 466 37.65 -3.43 23.48
CA SER A 466 36.56 -2.55 23.88
C SER A 466 37.08 -1.12 23.76
N ASN A 467 36.68 -0.42 22.69
CA ASN A 467 36.89 1.01 22.58
C ASN A 467 35.85 1.71 23.48
N SER A 468 36.16 1.91 24.76
CA SER A 468 35.42 2.90 25.57
C SER A 468 36.13 4.24 25.46
N PHE A 469 35.55 5.16 24.70
CA PHE A 469 35.91 6.57 24.79
C PHE A 469 35.68 7.05 26.23
N VAL A 470 36.74 7.58 26.83
CA VAL A 470 36.68 8.30 28.11
C VAL A 470 35.94 9.62 27.86
N ILE A 471 34.65 9.66 28.19
CA ILE A 471 33.92 10.92 28.36
C ILE A 471 34.41 11.50 29.69
N ASN A 472 35.35 12.44 29.60
CA ASN A 472 35.79 13.20 30.75
C ASN A 472 34.60 14.07 31.22
N LYS A 473 34.11 13.83 32.44
CA LYS A 473 33.03 14.60 33.06
C LYS A 473 33.46 16.06 33.21
N ALA A 474 32.99 16.92 32.33
CA ALA A 474 32.81 18.35 32.62
C ALA A 474 31.30 18.61 32.83
N PRO A 475 30.89 19.37 33.85
CA PRO A 475 29.47 19.64 34.09
C PRO A 475 28.98 20.67 33.07
N LEU A 476 28.26 20.22 32.03
CA LEU A 476 27.54 21.12 31.13
C LEU A 476 26.27 21.63 31.84
N TRP A 477 26.28 22.91 32.20
CA TRP A 477 25.09 23.65 32.58
C TRP A 477 24.17 23.81 31.36
N LEU A 478 22.99 23.19 31.40
CA LEU A 478 21.90 23.48 30.47
C LEU A 478 21.33 24.87 30.78
N ALA A 479 21.60 25.83 29.89
CA ALA A 479 20.79 27.03 29.78
C ALA A 479 19.56 26.73 28.92
N VAL A 480 18.39 26.87 29.54
CA VAL A 480 17.07 26.89 28.90
C VAL A 480 16.95 28.18 28.08
N LEU A 481 16.72 28.09 26.77
CA LEU A 481 16.07 29.16 26.01
C LEU A 481 15.10 28.58 24.97
N LEU A 482 13.84 28.98 25.19
CA LEU A 482 12.70 28.91 24.31
C LEU A 482 12.91 29.86 23.12
N PHE A 483 12.64 29.39 21.90
CA PHE A 483 11.95 30.13 20.83
C PHE A 483 11.28 29.13 19.89
#